data_AF-A0A183HDN0-F1
#
_entry.id   AF-A0A183HDN0-F1
#
_cell.length_a   1.000
_cell.length_b   1.000
_cell.length_c   1.000
_cell.angle_alpha   90.00
_cell.angle_beta   90.00
_cell.angle_gamma   90.00
#
_symmetry.space_group_name_H-M   'P 1'
#
loop_
_entity.id
_entity.type
_entity.pdbx_description
1 polymer ?
#
loop_
_entity_poly.entity_id
_entity_poly.type
_entity_poly.pdbx_seq_one_letter_code
_entity_poly.pdbx_strand_id
1 'polypeptide(L)'
;MICVKRDDVKYWSCPFRIDLISSFHVTMRDVDETPQFLRVEVILNSAIFYVTFTDVRHYPPPIQLENLSDVPVLYQQKIERSQSSHLRTICKARSTVDYAWDDHYAEKLLILQVFENKSNFYDPQKPGMGPPLVKPEDGFTDELELALEVLHKGKVILNKLNPSDSSRNQLWRFAQDGCLENIGMNNRAKMGERYVLDVLDNGGFVLMMLKRNSARDRFQKWQFTSKKQLRCMVEGMFVEARKTEVVLAIPNKKSKLNKKGIPLEQIWELQSQLPGSGILDVECFHRGPTLVVRITDREKPYQAHAVHHSGELFHLQSPSGACETNFNSVWNFEVNVSMRNGIGLSFINGLHEELIYARFQGIVLHVNRQGSTYQITGSVEVIQVRFILRQMQISY
;
A
#
# COMPACT_ATOMS: atom_id res chain seq x y z
N MET A 1 13.65 -2.84 -30.13
CA MET A 1 13.13 -2.46 -28.81
C MET A 1 14.26 -2.53 -27.81
N ILE A 2 14.23 -1.71 -26.77
CA ILE A 2 15.21 -1.73 -25.68
C ILE A 2 14.48 -1.78 -24.34
N CYS A 3 15.14 -2.29 -23.31
CA CYS A 3 14.72 -2.19 -21.92
C CYS A 3 15.79 -1.42 -21.14
N VAL A 4 15.39 -0.77 -20.06
CA VAL A 4 16.32 -0.07 -19.17
C VAL A 4 16.11 -0.50 -17.73
N LYS A 5 17.19 -0.43 -16.96
CA LYS A 5 17.20 -0.72 -15.53
C LYS A 5 18.25 0.18 -14.89
N ARG A 6 17.86 0.94 -13.87
CA ARG A 6 18.83 1.65 -13.02
C ARG A 6 19.57 0.65 -12.13
N ASP A 7 20.78 0.97 -11.75
CA ASP A 7 21.60 0.08 -10.91
C ASP A 7 20.95 -0.17 -9.53
N ASP A 8 20.22 0.82 -9.02
CA ASP A 8 19.60 0.83 -7.70
C ASP A 8 18.21 0.18 -7.63
N VAL A 9 17.68 -0.36 -8.75
CA VAL A 9 16.37 -1.04 -8.76
C VAL A 9 16.53 -2.53 -9.06
N LYS A 10 15.51 -3.35 -8.74
CA LYS A 10 15.58 -4.81 -8.92
C LYS A 10 15.16 -5.26 -10.32
N TYR A 11 14.06 -4.72 -10.82
CA TYR A 11 13.39 -5.20 -12.04
C TYR A 11 13.63 -4.26 -13.22
N TRP A 12 13.78 -4.85 -14.41
CA TRP A 12 13.89 -4.13 -15.68
C TRP A 12 12.56 -3.49 -16.09
N SER A 13 12.62 -2.43 -16.88
CA SER A 13 11.44 -1.90 -17.55
C SER A 13 10.87 -2.87 -18.58
N CYS A 14 9.61 -2.67 -18.94
CA CYS A 14 9.07 -3.26 -20.17
C CYS A 14 9.85 -2.75 -21.41
N PRO A 15 9.89 -3.55 -22.49
CA PRO A 15 10.54 -3.15 -23.73
C PRO A 15 9.80 -1.99 -24.39
N PHE A 16 10.56 -1.02 -24.90
CA PHE A 16 10.02 0.08 -25.71
C PHE A 16 10.74 0.25 -27.04
N ARG A 17 10.04 0.83 -28.01
CA ARG A 17 10.51 1.10 -29.36
C ARG A 17 11.28 2.41 -29.40
N ILE A 18 12.47 2.37 -30.02
CA ILE A 18 13.33 3.55 -30.27
C ILE A 18 13.15 4.11 -31.68
N ASP A 19 12.38 3.43 -32.53
CA ASP A 19 12.03 3.88 -33.86
C ASP A 19 10.76 4.74 -33.88
N LEU A 20 10.14 4.94 -32.72
CA LEU A 20 9.02 5.86 -32.52
C LEU A 20 9.54 7.15 -31.87
N ILE A 21 9.55 8.24 -32.65
CA ILE A 21 9.94 9.57 -32.18
C ILE A 21 8.87 10.08 -31.22
N SER A 22 9.18 10.14 -29.92
CA SER A 22 8.23 10.52 -28.87
C SER A 22 8.95 10.82 -27.55
N SER A 23 8.23 11.46 -26.63
CA SER A 23 8.63 11.67 -25.23
C SER A 23 7.63 10.96 -24.32
N PHE A 24 8.10 10.03 -23.50
CA PHE A 24 7.27 9.21 -22.61
C PHE A 24 8.01 8.85 -21.33
N HIS A 25 7.33 8.14 -20.43
CA HIS A 25 7.93 7.64 -19.19
C HIS A 25 8.11 6.13 -19.27
N VAL A 26 9.21 5.65 -18.71
CA VAL A 26 9.53 4.23 -18.63
C VAL A 26 9.69 3.84 -17.16
N THR A 27 8.86 2.92 -16.71
CA THR A 27 8.80 2.44 -15.33
C THR A 27 9.69 1.23 -15.12
N MET A 28 10.35 1.20 -13.97
CA MET A 28 11.13 0.11 -13.40
C MET A 28 10.66 -0.09 -11.96
N ARG A 29 11.04 -1.20 -11.33
CA ARG A 29 10.59 -1.50 -9.96
C ARG A 29 11.73 -1.91 -9.05
N ASP A 30 11.70 -1.39 -7.83
CA ASP A 30 12.66 -1.71 -6.78
C ASP A 30 12.37 -3.10 -6.17
N VAL A 31 13.19 -3.52 -5.19
CA VAL A 31 13.08 -4.78 -4.46
C VAL A 31 11.73 -4.91 -3.75
N ASP A 32 11.21 -3.80 -3.24
CA ASP A 32 9.91 -3.68 -2.58
C ASP A 32 8.75 -3.40 -3.56
N GLU A 33 9.02 -3.54 -4.87
CA GLU A 33 8.06 -3.34 -5.96
C GLU A 33 7.63 -1.88 -6.17
N THR A 34 8.22 -0.93 -5.44
CA THR A 34 7.96 0.51 -5.60
C THR A 34 8.33 0.96 -7.03
N PRO A 35 7.44 1.69 -7.73
CA PRO A 35 7.70 2.16 -9.08
C PRO A 35 8.73 3.29 -9.07
N GLN A 36 9.69 3.20 -9.98
CA GLN A 36 10.64 4.25 -10.30
C GLN A 36 10.59 4.46 -11.81
N PHE A 37 10.42 5.70 -12.27
CA PHE A 37 10.32 5.97 -13.70
C PHE A 37 11.27 7.06 -14.16
N LEU A 38 11.68 6.98 -15.41
CA LEU A 38 12.50 7.97 -16.10
C LEU A 38 11.71 8.53 -17.27
N ARG A 39 11.98 9.79 -17.62
CA ARG A 39 11.51 10.34 -18.89
C ARG A 39 12.48 9.91 -19.98
N VAL A 40 11.93 9.34 -21.06
CA VAL A 40 12.65 8.95 -22.26
C VAL A 40 12.18 9.82 -23.40
N GLU A 41 13.13 10.42 -24.11
CA GLU A 41 12.87 11.19 -25.31
C GLU A 41 13.66 10.60 -26.47
N VAL A 42 12.96 10.22 -27.52
CA VAL A 42 13.52 9.67 -28.74
C VAL A 42 13.35 10.70 -29.84
N ILE A 43 14.47 11.17 -30.40
CA ILE A 43 14.48 12.06 -31.56
C ILE A 43 15.28 11.43 -32.69
N LEU A 44 14.89 11.71 -33.94
CA LEU A 44 15.63 11.32 -35.13
C LEU A 44 16.30 12.57 -35.70
N ASN A 45 17.63 12.53 -35.84
CA ASN A 45 18.36 13.55 -36.56
C ASN A 45 19.17 12.89 -37.68
N SER A 46 18.81 13.21 -38.92
CA SER A 46 19.26 12.52 -40.12
C SER A 46 19.00 11.00 -40.05
N ALA A 47 20.05 10.19 -39.93
CA ALA A 47 19.98 8.72 -39.87
C ALA A 47 20.32 8.16 -38.48
N ILE A 48 20.32 9.00 -37.44
CA ILE A 48 20.71 8.62 -36.08
C ILE A 48 19.55 8.89 -35.12
N PHE A 49 19.15 7.85 -34.36
CA PHE A 49 18.24 7.99 -33.24
C PHE A 49 19.03 8.45 -32.00
N TYR A 50 18.61 9.55 -31.40
CA TYR A 50 19.10 10.02 -30.10
C TYR A 50 18.05 9.66 -29.07
N VAL A 51 18.47 8.91 -28.05
CA VAL A 51 17.61 8.49 -26.94
C VAL A 51 18.13 9.14 -25.67
N THR A 52 17.39 10.11 -25.14
CA THR A 52 17.74 10.87 -23.94
C THR A 52 16.95 10.33 -22.76
N PHE A 53 17.65 9.97 -21.69
CA PHE A 53 17.07 9.58 -20.40
C PHE A 53 17.19 10.75 -19.43
N THR A 54 16.08 11.19 -18.86
CA THR A 54 16.03 12.29 -17.91
C THR A 54 15.38 11.83 -16.61
N ASP A 55 16.02 12.20 -15.50
CA ASP A 55 15.48 12.01 -14.16
C ASP A 55 14.26 12.91 -13.94
N VAL A 56 13.21 12.35 -13.34
CA VAL A 56 11.90 12.97 -13.20
C VAL A 56 11.70 13.74 -11.90
N ARG A 57 12.73 13.85 -11.03
CA ARG A 57 12.64 14.55 -9.74
C ARG A 57 12.03 15.95 -9.77
N HIS A 58 12.16 16.66 -10.89
CA HIS A 58 11.64 18.03 -11.05
C HIS A 58 10.42 18.12 -11.98
N TYR A 59 9.90 16.99 -12.45
CA TYR A 59 8.73 16.93 -13.32
C TYR A 59 7.53 16.41 -12.52
N PRO A 60 6.33 16.94 -12.78
CA PRO A 60 5.11 16.38 -12.21
C PRO A 60 4.92 14.93 -12.70
N PRO A 61 4.48 14.01 -11.83
CA PRO A 61 4.29 12.62 -12.20
C PRO A 61 3.17 12.49 -13.24
N PRO A 62 3.24 11.53 -14.18
CA PRO A 62 2.17 11.30 -15.16
C PRO A 62 0.86 10.90 -14.50
N ILE A 63 0.94 10.03 -13.48
CA ILE A 63 -0.18 9.54 -12.70
C ILE A 63 0.18 9.68 -11.22
N GLN A 64 -0.76 10.13 -10.41
CA GLN A 64 -0.63 10.17 -8.96
C GLN A 64 -1.81 9.43 -8.34
N LEU A 65 -1.52 8.38 -7.58
CA LEU A 65 -2.52 7.65 -6.79
C LEU A 65 -2.59 8.29 -5.41
N GLU A 66 -3.71 8.90 -5.05
CA GLU A 66 -3.98 9.46 -3.73
C GLU A 66 -4.87 8.50 -2.94
N ASN A 67 -4.31 7.70 -2.04
CA ASN A 67 -5.09 6.87 -1.15
C ASN A 67 -5.36 7.61 0.16
N LEU A 68 -6.52 8.25 0.26
CA LEU A 68 -6.97 8.96 1.47
C LEU A 68 -7.73 8.04 2.43
N SER A 69 -7.90 6.77 2.10
CA SER A 69 -8.58 5.79 2.95
C SER A 69 -7.64 5.19 4.00
N ASP A 70 -8.23 4.54 5.00
CA ASP A 70 -7.51 3.81 6.05
C ASP A 70 -7.11 2.38 5.64
N VAL A 71 -7.32 2.03 4.36
CA VAL A 71 -7.10 0.68 3.83
C VAL A 71 -6.07 0.72 2.71
N PRO A 72 -5.06 -0.17 2.71
CA PRO A 72 -4.13 -0.28 1.59
C PRO A 72 -4.86 -0.76 0.32
N VAL A 73 -4.49 -0.18 -0.83
CA VAL A 73 -5.09 -0.51 -2.12
C VAL A 73 -4.01 -1.07 -3.04
N LEU A 74 -4.24 -2.27 -3.57
CA LEU A 74 -3.39 -2.85 -4.59
C LEU A 74 -3.70 -2.18 -5.94
N TYR A 75 -2.67 -1.77 -6.66
CA TYR A 75 -2.78 -1.25 -8.01
C TYR A 75 -1.83 -1.98 -8.96
N GLN A 76 -2.26 -2.10 -10.22
CA GLN A 76 -1.44 -2.60 -11.33
C GLN A 76 -2.02 -2.08 -12.66
N GLN A 77 -1.20 -1.94 -13.71
CA GLN A 77 -1.73 -1.74 -15.05
C GLN A 77 -2.38 -3.03 -15.58
N LYS A 78 -3.48 -2.90 -16.33
CA LYS A 78 -4.05 -4.02 -17.07
C LYS A 78 -3.13 -4.40 -18.25
N ILE A 79 -2.47 -5.55 -18.13
CA ILE A 79 -1.57 -6.10 -19.14
C ILE A 79 -2.01 -7.53 -19.47
N GLU A 80 -2.19 -7.85 -20.76
CA GLU A 80 -2.67 -9.16 -21.22
C GLU A 80 -1.63 -10.28 -21.10
N ARG A 81 -0.34 -9.93 -21.12
CA ARG A 81 0.77 -10.90 -21.06
C ARG A 81 1.22 -11.12 -19.62
N SER A 82 1.34 -12.40 -19.23
CA SER A 82 1.85 -12.94 -17.95
C SER A 82 2.03 -11.92 -16.82
N GLN A 83 1.07 -11.92 -15.88
CA GLN A 83 1.06 -11.07 -14.69
C GLN A 83 2.22 -11.44 -13.77
N SER A 84 3.37 -10.82 -14.03
CA SER A 84 4.53 -10.96 -13.17
C SER A 84 4.18 -10.35 -11.81
N SER A 85 4.35 -11.10 -10.72
CA SER A 85 3.89 -10.68 -9.38
C SER A 85 4.42 -9.31 -8.97
N HIS A 86 5.63 -8.97 -9.41
CA HIS A 86 6.29 -7.69 -9.11
C HIS A 86 5.61 -6.45 -9.70
N LEU A 87 4.66 -6.59 -10.62
CA LEU A 87 3.88 -5.47 -11.17
C LEU A 87 2.65 -5.11 -10.32
N ARG A 88 2.34 -5.93 -9.30
CA ARG A 88 1.27 -5.70 -8.34
C ARG A 88 1.85 -4.95 -7.15
N THR A 89 1.37 -3.73 -6.89
CA THR A 89 1.96 -2.90 -5.83
C THR A 89 0.91 -2.30 -4.92
N ILE A 90 1.29 -2.09 -3.67
CA ILE A 90 0.39 -1.58 -2.64
C ILE A 90 0.59 -0.08 -2.51
N CYS A 91 -0.46 0.68 -2.78
CA CYS A 91 -0.60 2.05 -2.30
C CYS A 91 -1.06 1.99 -0.83
N LYS A 92 -0.19 2.38 0.10
CA LYS A 92 -0.47 2.30 1.54
C LYS A 92 -1.65 3.19 1.93
N ALA A 93 -2.30 2.88 3.05
CA ALA A 93 -3.32 3.74 3.62
C ALA A 93 -2.76 5.15 3.88
N ARG A 94 -3.57 6.18 3.64
CA ARG A 94 -3.20 7.61 3.82
C ARG A 94 -1.86 7.98 3.17
N SER A 95 -1.64 7.50 1.94
CA SER A 95 -0.40 7.77 1.21
C SER A 95 -0.65 8.14 -0.23
N THR A 96 0.37 8.74 -0.84
CA THR A 96 0.36 9.12 -2.24
C THR A 96 1.51 8.40 -2.94
N VAL A 97 1.23 7.89 -4.15
CA VAL A 97 2.23 7.21 -4.98
C VAL A 97 2.28 7.84 -6.36
N ASP A 98 3.48 8.23 -6.76
CA ASP A 98 3.76 8.70 -8.11
C ASP A 98 3.97 7.50 -9.03
N TYR A 99 3.36 7.52 -10.21
CA TYR A 99 3.29 6.37 -11.09
C TYR A 99 3.34 6.75 -12.57
N ALA A 100 3.88 5.85 -13.37
CA ALA A 100 3.81 5.86 -14.82
C ALA A 100 3.52 4.44 -15.31
N TRP A 101 2.86 4.30 -16.45
CA TRP A 101 2.46 3.01 -17.01
C TRP A 101 3.65 2.04 -17.15
N ASP A 102 3.51 0.83 -16.59
CA ASP A 102 4.50 -0.25 -16.71
C ASP A 102 4.75 -0.64 -18.18
N ASP A 103 3.69 -0.78 -18.98
CA ASP A 103 3.76 -1.04 -20.42
C ASP A 103 3.16 0.13 -21.20
N HIS A 104 4.01 0.80 -21.98
CA HIS A 104 3.64 1.95 -22.78
C HIS A 104 2.68 1.62 -23.94
N TYR A 105 2.62 0.37 -24.39
CA TYR A 105 1.74 -0.06 -25.49
C TYR A 105 0.49 -0.80 -25.01
N ALA A 106 0.48 -1.26 -23.77
CA ALA A 106 -0.71 -1.85 -23.17
C ALA A 106 -1.80 -0.79 -22.91
N GLU A 107 -3.01 -1.29 -22.65
CA GLU A 107 -4.20 -0.51 -22.35
C GLU A 107 -3.95 0.45 -21.16
N LYS A 108 -4.47 1.67 -21.25
CA LYS A 108 -4.32 2.71 -20.20
C LYS A 108 -5.36 2.56 -19.11
N LEU A 109 -5.54 1.32 -18.66
CA LEU A 109 -6.43 0.96 -17.57
C LEU A 109 -5.63 0.55 -16.34
N LEU A 110 -5.98 1.16 -15.22
CA LEU A 110 -5.49 0.81 -13.90
C LEU A 110 -6.47 -0.15 -13.25
N ILE A 111 -5.96 -1.26 -12.73
CA ILE A 111 -6.72 -2.19 -11.91
C ILE A 111 -6.47 -1.79 -10.46
N LEU A 112 -7.53 -1.43 -9.72
CA LEU A 112 -7.45 -1.26 -8.28
C LEU A 112 -8.18 -2.39 -7.57
N GLN A 113 -7.59 -2.89 -6.50
CA GLN A 113 -8.12 -3.99 -5.71
C GLN A 113 -7.93 -3.73 -4.22
N VAL A 114 -8.96 -4.08 -3.45
CA VAL A 114 -8.99 -3.97 -2.00
C VAL A 114 -9.32 -5.37 -1.47
N PHE A 115 -8.41 -5.96 -0.68
CA PHE A 115 -8.48 -7.35 -0.21
C PHE A 115 -8.57 -8.42 -1.32
N GLU A 116 -8.85 -9.67 -0.96
CA GLU A 116 -8.86 -10.84 -1.86
C GLU A 116 -10.12 -10.97 -2.74
N ASN A 117 -10.99 -9.94 -2.78
CA ASN A 117 -12.35 -10.08 -3.33
C ASN A 117 -12.50 -9.60 -4.78
N LYS A 118 -12.58 -8.29 -4.98
CA LYS A 118 -13.00 -7.69 -6.26
C LYS A 118 -12.09 -6.53 -6.63
N SER A 119 -11.63 -6.56 -7.87
CA SER A 119 -10.92 -5.45 -8.51
C SER A 119 -11.85 -4.73 -9.49
N ASN A 120 -11.63 -3.44 -9.67
CA ASN A 120 -12.27 -2.66 -10.72
C ASN A 120 -11.21 -2.04 -11.64
N PHE A 121 -11.67 -1.56 -12.79
CA PHE A 121 -10.84 -0.92 -13.81
C PHE A 121 -11.14 0.57 -13.87
N TYR A 122 -10.09 1.37 -13.98
CA TYR A 122 -10.16 2.82 -14.02
C TYR A 122 -9.30 3.33 -15.17
N ASP A 123 -9.83 4.29 -15.91
CA ASP A 123 -9.11 5.01 -16.95
C ASP A 123 -8.75 6.39 -16.41
N PRO A 124 -7.51 6.63 -15.94
CA PRO A 124 -7.12 7.92 -15.37
C PRO A 124 -7.25 9.09 -16.36
N GLN A 125 -7.39 8.82 -17.66
CA GLN A 125 -7.55 9.84 -18.70
C GLN A 125 -9.01 10.32 -18.84
N LYS A 126 -9.97 9.65 -18.20
CA LYS A 126 -11.39 9.99 -18.23
C LYS A 126 -11.81 10.52 -16.86
N PRO A 127 -11.92 11.84 -16.69
CA PRO A 127 -12.34 12.41 -15.43
C PRO A 127 -13.75 11.95 -15.03
N GLY A 128 -13.95 11.75 -13.73
CA GLY A 128 -15.23 11.39 -13.16
C GLY A 128 -15.13 10.27 -12.12
N MET A 129 -16.30 9.90 -11.60
CA MET A 129 -16.44 8.82 -10.65
C MET A 129 -16.38 7.47 -11.35
N GLY A 130 -15.46 6.62 -10.90
CA GLY A 130 -15.41 5.21 -11.28
C GLY A 130 -16.32 4.35 -10.41
N PRO A 131 -16.47 3.05 -10.75
CA PRO A 131 -17.14 2.10 -9.88
C PRO A 131 -16.44 2.04 -8.50
N PRO A 132 -17.16 1.98 -7.38
CA PRO A 132 -16.54 1.96 -6.06
C PRO A 132 -15.89 0.61 -5.77
N LEU A 133 -14.84 0.61 -4.94
CA LEU A 133 -14.24 -0.60 -4.40
C LEU A 133 -15.00 -1.00 -3.14
N VAL A 134 -15.60 -2.19 -3.15
CA VAL A 134 -16.40 -2.70 -2.04
C VAL A 134 -15.53 -3.63 -1.20
N LYS A 135 -15.22 -3.18 0.01
CA LYS A 135 -14.71 -4.01 1.10
C LYS A 135 -15.90 -4.77 1.71
N PRO A 136 -15.70 -5.98 2.27
CA PRO A 136 -16.75 -6.64 3.04
C PRO A 136 -17.32 -5.68 4.10
N GLU A 137 -18.64 -5.49 4.05
CA GLU A 137 -19.40 -4.65 4.97
C GLU A 137 -19.06 -5.05 6.40
N ASP A 138 -18.55 -4.07 7.14
CA ASP A 138 -18.68 -3.86 8.58
C ASP A 138 -17.47 -3.00 8.96
N GLY A 139 -17.70 -1.82 9.52
CA GLY A 139 -16.70 -0.77 9.80
C GLY A 139 -16.47 -0.54 11.29
N PHE A 140 -15.25 -0.12 11.65
CA PHE A 140 -14.85 0.22 13.02
C PHE A 140 -15.19 1.68 13.42
N THR A 141 -15.67 1.87 14.64
CA THR A 141 -15.84 3.13 15.38
C THR A 141 -14.95 3.16 16.64
N ASP A 142 -14.25 4.28 16.89
CA ASP A 142 -13.32 4.49 18.02
C ASP A 142 -14.01 4.56 19.41
N GLU A 143 -15.32 4.34 19.50
CA GLU A 143 -16.11 4.59 20.71
C GLU A 143 -16.18 3.40 21.68
N LEU A 144 -15.72 2.20 21.29
CA LEU A 144 -15.85 0.97 22.08
C LEU A 144 -14.48 0.48 22.57
N GLU A 145 -14.21 0.68 23.87
CA GLU A 145 -12.92 0.33 24.48
C GLU A 145 -12.75 -1.17 24.79
N LEU A 146 -13.83 -1.97 24.82
CA LEU A 146 -13.80 -3.37 25.25
C LEU A 146 -14.37 -4.33 24.19
N ALA A 147 -13.71 -5.47 24.00
CA ALA A 147 -14.10 -6.53 23.07
C ALA A 147 -14.07 -7.92 23.75
N LEU A 148 -14.82 -8.86 23.17
CA LEU A 148 -14.77 -10.27 23.57
C LEU A 148 -13.42 -10.87 23.14
N GLU A 149 -12.71 -11.47 24.08
CA GLU A 149 -11.43 -12.14 23.84
C GLU A 149 -11.44 -13.57 24.38
N VAL A 150 -10.82 -14.49 23.63
CA VAL A 150 -10.61 -15.87 24.06
C VAL A 150 -9.20 -16.05 24.62
N LEU A 151 -9.12 -16.40 25.90
CA LEU A 151 -7.87 -16.78 26.56
C LEU A 151 -7.52 -18.26 26.34
N HIS A 152 -6.33 -18.63 26.80
CA HIS A 152 -5.91 -20.03 26.92
C HIS A 152 -7.00 -20.92 27.58
N LYS A 153 -7.09 -22.18 27.14
CA LYS A 153 -8.12 -23.16 27.56
C LYS A 153 -9.57 -22.79 27.21
N GLY A 154 -9.80 -21.75 26.41
CA GLY A 154 -11.12 -21.40 25.88
C GLY A 154 -11.96 -20.49 26.79
N LYS A 155 -11.39 -19.92 27.85
CA LYS A 155 -12.11 -18.94 28.68
C LYS A 155 -12.39 -17.67 27.88
N VAL A 156 -13.63 -17.16 27.92
CA VAL A 156 -14.02 -15.91 27.24
C VAL A 156 -14.08 -14.77 28.26
N ILE A 157 -13.50 -13.63 27.92
CA ILE A 157 -13.46 -12.43 28.77
C ILE A 157 -13.79 -11.17 27.97
N LEU A 158 -14.08 -10.08 28.66
CA LEU A 158 -13.98 -8.73 28.12
C LEU A 158 -12.58 -8.19 28.37
N ASN A 159 -11.93 -7.73 27.30
CA ASN A 159 -10.62 -7.10 27.37
C ASN A 159 -10.59 -5.83 26.52
N LYS A 160 -9.57 -4.99 26.71
CA LYS A 160 -9.35 -3.82 25.88
C LYS A 160 -9.26 -4.24 24.41
N LEU A 161 -10.01 -3.57 23.55
CA LEU A 161 -9.94 -3.82 22.11
C LEU A 161 -8.50 -3.62 21.63
N ASN A 162 -8.00 -4.61 20.89
CA ASN A 162 -6.67 -4.63 20.30
C ASN A 162 -6.77 -4.91 18.80
N PRO A 163 -6.91 -3.87 17.96
CA PRO A 163 -7.00 -4.01 16.50
C PRO A 163 -5.73 -4.59 15.86
N SER A 164 -4.59 -4.44 16.53
CA SER A 164 -3.27 -4.93 16.09
C SER A 164 -2.95 -6.35 16.55
N ASP A 165 -3.90 -7.06 17.18
CA ASP A 165 -3.66 -8.40 17.74
C ASP A 165 -3.43 -9.46 16.65
N SER A 166 -2.17 -9.86 16.46
CA SER A 166 -1.79 -10.94 15.56
C SER A 166 -2.34 -12.30 15.99
N SER A 167 -2.70 -12.49 17.26
CA SER A 167 -3.23 -13.76 17.77
C SER A 167 -4.68 -14.02 17.34
N ARG A 168 -5.36 -12.99 16.83
CA ARG A 168 -6.75 -13.03 16.32
C ARG A 168 -7.73 -13.53 17.39
N ASN A 169 -7.42 -13.35 18.67
CA ASN A 169 -8.22 -13.88 19.79
C ASN A 169 -9.45 -13.03 20.08
N GLN A 170 -9.51 -11.81 19.55
CA GLN A 170 -10.70 -10.94 19.59
C GLN A 170 -11.56 -11.00 18.33
N LEU A 171 -11.19 -11.85 17.35
CA LEU A 171 -11.93 -11.98 16.11
C LEU A 171 -12.96 -13.10 16.18
N TRP A 172 -14.21 -12.73 15.88
CA TRP A 172 -15.35 -13.62 15.93
C TRP A 172 -16.05 -13.69 14.58
N ARG A 173 -16.61 -14.86 14.28
CA ARG A 173 -17.36 -15.11 13.05
C ARG A 173 -18.67 -15.81 13.38
N PHE A 174 -19.79 -15.26 12.92
CA PHE A 174 -21.04 -16.02 12.84
C PHE A 174 -20.95 -17.02 11.68
N ALA A 175 -21.05 -18.30 12.01
CA ALA A 175 -21.13 -19.36 11.04
C ALA A 175 -22.57 -19.51 10.50
N GLN A 176 -22.70 -20.08 9.30
CA GLN A 176 -24.00 -20.30 8.65
C GLN A 176 -24.95 -21.17 9.48
N ASP A 177 -24.42 -22.03 10.35
CA ASP A 177 -25.21 -22.88 11.25
C ASP A 177 -25.65 -22.17 12.56
N GLY A 178 -25.44 -20.85 12.66
CA GLY A 178 -25.82 -20.03 13.80
C GLY A 178 -24.86 -20.15 14.99
N CYS A 179 -23.74 -20.84 14.85
CA CYS A 179 -22.70 -20.86 15.90
C CYS A 179 -21.80 -19.64 15.79
N LEU A 180 -21.26 -19.19 16.93
CA LEU A 180 -20.26 -18.12 16.97
C LEU A 180 -18.87 -18.74 17.17
N GLU A 181 -17.96 -18.47 16.24
CA GLU A 181 -16.61 -19.01 16.23
C GLU A 181 -15.58 -17.94 16.57
N ASN A 182 -14.53 -18.31 17.29
CA ASN A 182 -13.34 -17.46 17.43
C ASN A 182 -12.29 -17.86 16.38
N ILE A 183 -11.81 -16.88 15.61
CA ILE A 183 -10.87 -17.12 14.51
C ILE A 183 -9.52 -17.61 15.05
N GLY A 184 -8.94 -16.93 16.05
CA GLY A 184 -7.66 -17.30 16.63
C GLY A 184 -7.64 -18.73 17.18
N MET A 185 -8.66 -19.11 17.95
CA MET A 185 -8.75 -20.45 18.54
C MET A 185 -8.94 -21.54 17.49
N ASN A 186 -9.82 -21.34 16.51
CA ASN A 186 -10.06 -22.36 15.47
C ASN A 186 -8.88 -22.52 14.51
N ASN A 187 -8.08 -21.48 14.27
CA ASN A 187 -6.83 -21.62 13.51
C ASN A 187 -5.81 -22.53 14.20
N ARG A 188 -5.91 -22.68 15.53
CA ARG A 188 -5.05 -23.56 16.34
C ARG A 188 -5.71 -24.89 16.69
N ALA A 189 -6.93 -25.12 16.21
CA ALA A 189 -7.65 -26.37 16.47
C ALA A 189 -7.01 -27.53 15.72
N LYS A 190 -7.12 -28.75 16.27
CA LYS A 190 -6.67 -29.95 15.58
C LYS A 190 -7.55 -30.22 14.36
N MET A 191 -7.01 -30.91 13.37
CA MET A 191 -7.77 -31.27 12.16
C MET A 191 -9.05 -32.02 12.54
N GLY A 192 -10.20 -31.55 12.03
CA GLY A 192 -11.52 -32.10 12.34
C GLY A 192 -12.15 -31.60 13.64
N GLU A 193 -11.45 -30.76 14.41
CA GLU A 193 -12.03 -30.08 15.57
C GLU A 193 -12.51 -28.68 15.21
N ARG A 194 -13.68 -28.32 15.75
CA ARG A 194 -14.29 -27.00 15.60
C ARG A 194 -14.74 -26.55 16.97
N TYR A 195 -14.31 -25.36 17.38
CA TYR A 195 -14.69 -24.74 18.64
C TYR A 195 -15.65 -23.59 18.39
N VAL A 196 -16.68 -23.50 19.23
CA VAL A 196 -17.74 -22.51 19.16
C VAL A 196 -18.00 -21.94 20.55
N LEU A 197 -18.57 -20.75 20.61
CA LEU A 197 -19.03 -20.14 21.86
C LEU A 197 -20.15 -20.99 22.46
N ASP A 198 -20.02 -21.32 23.74
CA ASP A 198 -20.95 -22.11 24.53
C ASP A 198 -21.16 -21.44 25.89
N VAL A 199 -22.21 -21.85 26.60
CA VAL A 199 -22.51 -21.43 27.97
C VAL A 199 -22.35 -22.64 28.88
N LEU A 200 -21.54 -22.50 29.92
CA LEU A 200 -21.45 -23.47 31.00
C LEU A 200 -22.60 -23.29 31.99
N ASP A 201 -23.69 -24.03 31.78
CA ASP A 201 -24.88 -24.07 32.62
C ASP A 201 -24.58 -24.49 34.07
N ASN A 202 -23.70 -25.48 34.27
CA ASN A 202 -23.27 -25.90 35.61
C ASN A 202 -22.19 -24.99 36.24
N GLY A 203 -21.70 -24.00 35.50
CA GLY A 203 -20.61 -23.09 35.90
C GLY A 203 -21.08 -21.67 36.19
N GLY A 204 -22.36 -21.47 36.53
CA GLY A 204 -22.92 -20.13 36.74
C GLY A 204 -23.17 -19.36 35.44
N PHE A 205 -23.46 -20.07 34.35
CA PHE A 205 -23.75 -19.50 33.03
C PHE A 205 -22.62 -18.67 32.41
N VAL A 206 -21.37 -19.05 32.68
CA VAL A 206 -20.18 -18.40 32.11
C VAL A 206 -20.00 -18.80 30.64
N LEU A 207 -19.56 -17.86 29.81
CA LEU A 207 -19.25 -18.11 28.39
C LEU A 207 -17.86 -18.74 28.23
N MET A 208 -17.78 -19.82 27.45
CA MET A 208 -16.52 -20.48 27.09
C MET A 208 -16.53 -20.96 25.64
N MET A 209 -15.35 -21.05 25.04
CA MET A 209 -15.16 -21.74 23.77
C MET A 209 -15.03 -23.25 24.01
N LEU A 210 -15.98 -24.01 23.49
CA LEU A 210 -16.03 -25.47 23.61
C LEU A 210 -16.16 -26.12 22.24
N LYS A 211 -15.86 -27.43 22.16
CA LYS A 211 -16.01 -28.18 20.91
C LYS A 211 -17.48 -28.17 20.46
N ARG A 212 -17.69 -27.94 19.17
CA ARG A 212 -19.01 -27.98 18.53
C ARG A 212 -19.68 -29.32 18.82
N ASN A 213 -20.90 -29.25 19.37
CA ASN A 213 -21.72 -30.39 19.73
C ASN A 213 -23.20 -30.09 19.48
N SER A 214 -23.82 -30.77 18.51
CA SER A 214 -25.23 -30.54 18.14
C SER A 214 -26.22 -30.79 19.28
N ALA A 215 -25.88 -31.66 20.25
CA ALA A 215 -26.71 -31.86 21.44
C ALA A 215 -26.76 -30.64 22.36
N ARG A 216 -25.82 -29.69 22.21
CA ARG A 216 -25.75 -28.42 22.95
C ARG A 216 -26.19 -27.22 22.12
N ASP A 217 -26.91 -27.40 21.02
CA ASP A 217 -27.43 -26.31 20.19
C ASP A 217 -28.18 -25.24 21.00
N ARG A 218 -28.85 -25.64 22.10
CA ARG A 218 -29.51 -24.71 23.02
C ARG A 218 -28.58 -23.62 23.57
N PHE A 219 -27.30 -23.95 23.77
CA PHE A 219 -26.27 -23.08 24.36
C PHE A 219 -25.18 -22.67 23.35
N GLN A 220 -25.06 -23.36 22.22
CA GLN A 220 -24.03 -23.10 21.19
C GLN A 220 -24.52 -22.31 19.98
N LYS A 221 -25.84 -22.16 19.80
CA LYS A 221 -26.41 -21.30 18.75
C LYS A 221 -26.72 -19.92 19.31
N TRP A 222 -26.38 -18.90 18.54
CA TRP A 222 -26.39 -17.51 18.96
C TRP A 222 -27.13 -16.65 17.95
N GLN A 223 -27.75 -15.58 18.46
CA GLN A 223 -28.42 -14.59 17.63
C GLN A 223 -28.38 -13.21 18.30
N PHE A 224 -28.35 -12.17 17.48
CA PHE A 224 -28.58 -10.81 17.92
C PHE A 224 -30.07 -10.49 17.84
N THR A 225 -30.59 -9.82 18.87
CA THR A 225 -31.94 -9.25 18.82
C THR A 225 -31.92 -7.89 18.12
N SER A 226 -33.08 -7.43 17.66
CA SER A 226 -33.27 -6.06 17.14
C SER A 226 -32.93 -4.96 18.15
N LYS A 227 -32.77 -5.31 19.43
CA LYS A 227 -32.41 -4.41 20.53
C LYS A 227 -30.91 -4.44 20.87
N LYS A 228 -30.06 -4.97 19.99
CA LYS A 228 -28.60 -5.10 20.21
C LYS A 228 -28.25 -5.95 21.44
N GLN A 229 -28.99 -7.04 21.69
CA GLN A 229 -28.66 -8.00 22.74
C GLN A 229 -28.25 -9.33 22.11
N LEU A 230 -27.11 -9.88 22.52
CA LEU A 230 -26.67 -11.21 22.12
C LEU A 230 -27.32 -12.26 23.03
N ARG A 231 -27.84 -13.34 22.44
CA ARG A 231 -28.44 -14.45 23.21
C ARG A 231 -28.28 -15.79 22.51
N CYS A 232 -28.33 -16.86 23.30
CA CYS A 232 -28.55 -18.21 22.81
C CYS A 232 -30.04 -18.58 22.84
N MET A 233 -30.36 -19.86 22.66
CA MET A 233 -31.74 -20.38 22.62
C MET A 233 -32.39 -20.50 24.01
N VAL A 234 -31.73 -20.04 25.08
CA VAL A 234 -32.32 -19.96 26.41
C VAL A 234 -33.25 -18.74 26.48
N GLU A 235 -34.47 -18.94 26.95
CA GLU A 235 -35.48 -17.88 27.03
C GLU A 235 -35.18 -16.87 28.14
N GLY A 236 -35.41 -15.58 27.84
CA GLY A 236 -35.31 -14.49 28.82
C GLY A 236 -33.89 -14.15 29.29
N MET A 237 -32.86 -14.82 28.78
CA MET A 237 -31.47 -14.57 29.15
C MET A 237 -30.66 -13.99 28.00
N PHE A 238 -29.75 -13.08 28.32
CA PHE A 238 -28.91 -12.35 27.38
C PHE A 238 -27.46 -12.34 27.89
N VAL A 239 -26.51 -12.13 26.99
CA VAL A 239 -25.11 -11.97 27.37
C VAL A 239 -24.96 -10.67 28.16
N GLU A 240 -24.27 -10.73 29.30
CA GLU A 240 -24.10 -9.64 30.24
C GLU A 240 -22.63 -9.48 30.62
N ALA A 241 -22.15 -8.24 30.53
CA ALA A 241 -20.81 -7.84 30.96
C ALA A 241 -20.75 -7.67 32.49
N ARG A 242 -19.81 -8.35 33.16
CA ARG A 242 -19.54 -8.21 34.59
C ARG A 242 -18.05 -7.97 34.83
N LYS A 243 -17.65 -6.70 34.81
CA LYS A 243 -16.23 -6.30 34.81
C LYS A 243 -15.52 -6.95 33.61
N THR A 244 -14.64 -7.93 33.86
CA THR A 244 -13.93 -8.69 32.83
C THR A 244 -14.63 -9.99 32.47
N GLU A 245 -15.60 -10.44 33.25
CA GLU A 245 -16.32 -11.69 33.01
C GLU A 245 -17.53 -11.46 32.10
N VAL A 246 -17.89 -12.49 31.35
CA VAL A 246 -19.04 -12.48 30.45
C VAL A 246 -19.90 -13.70 30.77
N VAL A 247 -21.16 -13.44 31.10
CA VAL A 247 -22.11 -14.45 31.54
C VAL A 247 -23.42 -14.34 30.77
N LEU A 248 -24.20 -15.41 30.74
CA LEU A 248 -25.59 -15.35 30.29
C LEU A 248 -26.47 -15.08 31.52
N ALA A 249 -27.28 -14.02 31.50
CA ALA A 249 -28.06 -13.58 32.66
C ALA A 249 -29.45 -13.04 32.28
N ILE A 250 -30.36 -13.05 33.25
CA ILE A 250 -31.66 -12.37 33.15
C ILE A 250 -31.44 -10.87 33.38
N PRO A 251 -32.12 -9.97 32.63
CA PRO A 251 -32.05 -8.52 32.86
C PRO A 251 -32.26 -8.14 34.34
N ASN A 252 -31.25 -7.54 34.95
CA ASN A 252 -31.33 -7.10 36.34
C ASN A 252 -32.18 -5.82 36.45
N LYS A 253 -33.22 -5.87 37.29
CA LYS A 253 -34.16 -4.76 37.51
C LYS A 253 -33.49 -3.50 38.10
N LYS A 254 -32.31 -3.64 38.71
CA LYS A 254 -31.56 -2.53 39.34
C LYS A 254 -30.54 -1.89 38.39
N SER A 255 -30.40 -2.40 37.17
CA SER A 255 -29.39 -1.94 36.22
C SER A 255 -29.74 -0.59 35.62
N LYS A 256 -28.70 0.16 35.22
CA LYS A 256 -28.89 1.39 34.43
C LYS A 256 -29.41 0.99 33.06
N LEU A 257 -30.51 1.60 32.63
CA LEU A 257 -31.16 1.30 31.36
C LEU A 257 -30.84 2.37 30.31
N ASN A 258 -30.78 1.98 29.05
CA ASN A 258 -30.79 2.92 27.93
C ASN A 258 -32.19 3.50 27.67
N LYS A 259 -32.31 4.41 26.69
CA LYS A 259 -33.58 5.01 26.26
C LYS A 259 -34.65 3.99 25.81
N LYS A 260 -34.23 2.76 25.46
CA LYS A 260 -35.10 1.65 25.01
C LYS A 260 -35.42 0.66 26.16
N GLY A 261 -35.03 0.98 27.40
CA GLY A 261 -35.29 0.14 28.57
C GLY A 261 -34.42 -1.11 28.69
N ILE A 262 -33.26 -1.15 28.01
CA ILE A 262 -32.34 -2.29 28.04
C ILE A 262 -31.16 -2.00 28.98
N PRO A 263 -30.77 -2.94 29.86
CA PRO A 263 -29.57 -2.82 30.70
C PRO A 263 -28.33 -2.56 29.84
N LEU A 264 -27.55 -1.54 30.21
CA LEU A 264 -26.37 -1.12 29.42
C LEU A 264 -25.36 -2.26 29.27
N GLU A 265 -25.15 -3.05 30.32
CA GLU A 265 -24.27 -4.21 30.34
C GLU A 265 -24.72 -5.39 29.47
N GLN A 266 -25.94 -5.35 28.91
CA GLN A 266 -26.47 -6.35 27.99
C GLN A 266 -26.57 -5.83 26.54
N ILE A 267 -26.05 -4.64 26.28
CA ILE A 267 -25.95 -4.09 24.93
C ILE A 267 -24.63 -4.55 24.33
N TRP A 268 -24.73 -5.21 23.20
CA TRP A 268 -23.60 -5.74 22.44
C TRP A 268 -23.71 -5.26 21.01
N GLU A 269 -22.57 -4.92 20.42
CA GLU A 269 -22.48 -4.48 19.04
C GLU A 269 -21.46 -5.36 18.32
N LEU A 270 -21.80 -5.74 17.09
CA LEU A 270 -20.83 -6.34 16.19
C LEU A 270 -19.93 -5.22 15.70
N GLN A 271 -18.66 -5.31 16.07
CA GLN A 271 -17.65 -4.35 15.69
C GLN A 271 -16.66 -5.03 14.75
N SER A 272 -16.48 -4.48 13.56
CA SER A 272 -15.41 -4.95 12.69
C SER A 272 -14.06 -4.40 13.13
N GLN A 273 -12.97 -5.11 12.85
CA GLN A 273 -11.61 -4.62 13.16
C GLN A 273 -11.04 -3.68 12.10
N LEU A 274 -11.77 -3.37 11.02
CA LEU A 274 -11.21 -2.63 9.89
C LEU A 274 -11.85 -1.24 9.76
N PRO A 275 -11.05 -0.15 9.76
CA PRO A 275 -11.57 1.21 9.66
C PRO A 275 -12.34 1.48 8.35
N GLY A 276 -13.29 2.42 8.39
CA GLY A 276 -14.04 2.93 7.23
C GLY A 276 -15.42 2.28 6.96
N SER A 277 -16.22 2.87 6.06
CA SER A 277 -17.59 2.47 5.69
C SER A 277 -17.72 1.13 4.95
N GLY A 278 -16.60 0.57 4.50
CA GLY A 278 -16.61 -0.61 3.64
C GLY A 278 -16.78 -0.28 2.15
N ILE A 279 -16.98 0.98 1.78
CA ILE A 279 -17.05 1.40 0.38
C ILE A 279 -16.04 2.51 0.12
N LEU A 280 -15.09 2.25 -0.79
CA LEU A 280 -14.13 3.25 -1.24
C LEU A 280 -14.57 3.81 -2.59
N ASP A 281 -14.81 5.11 -2.63
CA ASP A 281 -15.08 5.86 -3.84
C ASP A 281 -13.76 6.17 -4.55
N VAL A 282 -13.74 5.96 -5.87
CA VAL A 282 -12.58 6.20 -6.72
C VAL A 282 -12.93 7.27 -7.75
N GLU A 283 -12.20 8.37 -7.71
CA GLU A 283 -12.37 9.52 -8.59
C GLU A 283 -11.12 9.71 -9.45
N CYS A 284 -11.29 9.88 -10.75
CA CYS A 284 -10.22 10.28 -11.65
C CYS A 284 -10.40 11.77 -12.01
N PHE A 285 -9.34 12.57 -11.93
CA PHE A 285 -9.36 13.97 -12.35
C PHE A 285 -7.95 14.45 -12.73
N HIS A 286 -7.83 15.66 -13.27
CA HIS A 286 -6.54 16.23 -13.64
C HIS A 286 -6.08 17.29 -12.63
N ARG A 287 -4.81 17.23 -12.21
CA ARG A 287 -4.14 18.31 -11.45
C ARG A 287 -2.98 18.82 -12.27
N GLY A 288 -3.23 19.86 -13.07
CA GLY A 288 -2.28 20.31 -14.08
C GLY A 288 -2.00 19.20 -15.10
N PRO A 289 -0.73 18.84 -15.37
CA PRO A 289 -0.39 17.75 -16.28
C PRO A 289 -0.49 16.34 -15.68
N THR A 290 -0.78 16.22 -14.37
CA THR A 290 -0.86 14.95 -13.66
C THR A 290 -2.29 14.40 -13.68
N LEU A 291 -2.43 13.12 -14.03
CA LEU A 291 -3.67 12.37 -13.87
C LEU A 291 -3.76 11.86 -12.43
N VAL A 292 -4.76 12.30 -11.67
CA VAL A 292 -4.94 11.90 -10.28
C VAL A 292 -6.01 10.82 -10.18
N VAL A 293 -5.68 9.73 -9.50
CA VAL A 293 -6.62 8.67 -9.09
C VAL A 293 -6.75 8.75 -7.58
N ARG A 294 -7.86 9.34 -7.12
CA ARG A 294 -8.12 9.53 -5.69
C ARG A 294 -9.05 8.45 -5.17
N ILE A 295 -8.68 7.85 -4.05
CA ILE A 295 -9.44 6.83 -3.34
C ILE A 295 -9.85 7.41 -1.98
N THR A 296 -11.14 7.44 -1.70
CA THR A 296 -11.71 7.98 -0.45
C THR A 296 -12.69 7.01 0.16
N ASP A 297 -12.82 7.03 1.49
CA ASP A 297 -13.90 6.30 2.15
C ASP A 297 -15.21 7.11 2.03
N ARG A 298 -16.31 6.45 1.64
CA ARG A 298 -17.59 7.11 1.36
C ARG A 298 -18.21 7.83 2.56
N GLU A 299 -18.05 7.31 3.78
CA GLU A 299 -18.61 7.95 4.99
C GLU A 299 -17.60 8.87 5.69
N LYS A 300 -16.32 8.78 5.33
CA LYS A 300 -15.29 9.75 5.71
C LYS A 300 -14.72 10.42 4.46
N PRO A 301 -15.53 11.13 3.65
CA PRO A 301 -14.98 11.96 2.59
C PRO A 301 -14.12 13.00 3.30
N TYR A 302 -12.80 12.86 3.19
CA TYR A 302 -11.85 13.69 3.91
C TYR A 302 -12.23 15.15 3.67
N GLN A 303 -12.73 15.84 4.69
CA GLN A 303 -12.86 17.29 4.61
C GLN A 303 -11.44 17.80 4.42
N ALA A 304 -11.17 18.41 3.28
CA ALA A 304 -9.94 19.12 3.03
C ALA A 304 -9.82 20.23 4.10
N HIS A 305 -9.28 19.89 5.26
CA HIS A 305 -8.48 20.86 5.98
C HIS A 305 -7.39 21.21 4.98
N ALA A 306 -7.45 22.45 4.51
CA ALA A 306 -6.37 23.12 3.85
C ALA A 306 -5.08 22.69 4.54
N VAL A 307 -4.34 21.78 3.90
CA VAL A 307 -2.90 21.74 4.08
C VAL A 307 -2.47 23.05 3.44
N HIS A 308 -2.55 24.11 4.23
CA HIS A 308 -1.55 25.14 4.18
C HIS A 308 -0.24 24.37 4.13
N HIS A 309 0.40 24.41 2.97
CA HIS A 309 1.84 24.49 2.96
C HIS A 309 2.19 25.67 3.87
N SER A 310 2.36 25.41 5.17
CA SER A 310 3.19 26.23 6.01
C SER A 310 4.59 26.06 5.44
N GLY A 311 4.90 26.87 4.43
CA GLY A 311 6.26 27.29 4.22
C GLY A 311 6.70 27.91 5.53
N GLU A 312 7.57 27.21 6.27
CA GLU A 312 8.49 27.89 7.16
C GLU A 312 9.39 28.74 6.27
N LEU A 313 8.88 29.95 6.04
CA LEU A 313 9.58 31.07 5.45
C LEU A 313 10.63 31.48 6.49
N PHE A 314 11.87 31.01 6.34
CA PHE A 314 13.00 31.66 7.01
C PHE A 314 13.08 33.08 6.47
N HIS A 315 12.65 34.01 7.31
CA HIS A 315 12.62 35.43 7.10
C HIS A 315 14.07 35.93 6.96
N LEU A 316 14.50 36.26 5.76
CA LEU A 316 15.58 37.23 5.55
C LEU A 316 14.99 38.41 4.79
N GLN A 317 15.08 39.55 5.46
CA GLN A 317 14.53 40.85 5.07
C GLN A 317 15.06 41.28 3.70
N SER A 318 14.15 41.66 2.80
CA SER A 318 14.49 42.46 1.62
C SER A 318 14.70 43.92 2.04
N PRO A 319 15.79 44.59 1.64
CA PRO A 319 15.78 46.03 1.48
C PRO A 319 15.16 46.37 0.13
N SER A 320 14.21 47.30 0.19
CA SER A 320 13.58 48.03 -0.90
C SER A 320 14.53 48.48 -2.02
N GLY A 321 14.09 48.32 -3.28
CA GLY A 321 14.66 48.99 -4.45
C GLY A 321 13.83 48.67 -5.68
N ALA A 322 13.35 49.70 -6.37
CA ALA A 322 12.38 49.64 -7.45
C ALA A 322 12.87 48.93 -8.72
N CYS A 323 11.90 48.42 -9.48
CA CYS A 323 11.79 48.27 -10.93
C CYS A 323 13.09 48.35 -11.77
N GLU A 324 13.41 47.30 -12.53
CA GLU A 324 13.33 47.30 -14.00
C GLU A 324 13.75 45.94 -14.61
N THR A 325 13.06 45.60 -15.69
CA THR A 325 13.22 44.41 -16.54
C THR A 325 14.58 44.36 -17.23
N ASN A 326 15.27 43.20 -17.24
CA ASN A 326 16.15 42.80 -18.34
C ASN A 326 16.43 41.29 -18.36
N PHE A 327 15.95 40.61 -19.42
CA PHE A 327 16.32 39.26 -19.79
C PHE A 327 17.73 39.28 -20.40
N ASN A 328 18.73 38.81 -19.66
CA ASN A 328 19.93 38.12 -20.17
C ASN A 328 20.89 37.83 -19.01
N SER A 329 21.04 36.57 -18.60
CA SER A 329 22.27 36.18 -17.92
C SER A 329 22.71 34.79 -18.37
N VAL A 330 23.91 34.74 -18.95
CA VAL A 330 24.66 33.53 -19.29
C VAL A 330 25.18 32.96 -17.97
N TRP A 331 24.78 31.73 -17.64
CA TRP A 331 25.11 31.10 -16.36
C TRP A 331 26.57 30.60 -16.35
N ASN A 332 27.36 31.14 -15.42
CA ASN A 332 28.68 30.63 -15.06
C ASN A 332 28.52 29.61 -13.94
N PHE A 333 29.26 28.50 -13.98
CA PHE A 333 29.22 27.49 -12.93
C PHE A 333 30.55 26.76 -12.78
N GLU A 334 30.82 26.29 -11.56
CA GLU A 334 32.00 25.51 -11.23
C GLU A 334 31.58 24.27 -10.44
N VAL A 335 32.01 23.09 -10.89
CA VAL A 335 31.65 21.78 -10.33
C VAL A 335 32.92 20.99 -10.05
N ASN A 336 33.03 20.51 -8.81
CA ASN A 336 34.08 19.58 -8.38
C ASN A 336 33.45 18.24 -8.03
N VAL A 337 33.89 17.17 -8.69
CA VAL A 337 33.46 15.79 -8.44
C VAL A 337 34.66 14.99 -7.96
N SER A 338 34.53 14.34 -6.80
CA SER A 338 35.56 13.43 -6.29
C SER A 338 34.92 12.08 -5.95
N MET A 339 35.43 11.01 -6.57
CA MET A 339 35.02 9.63 -6.33
C MET A 339 36.24 8.82 -5.88
N ARG A 340 36.56 8.90 -4.58
CA ARG A 340 37.70 8.19 -3.98
C ARG A 340 37.61 6.67 -4.17
N ASN A 341 36.42 6.09 -3.94
CA ASN A 341 36.19 4.65 -4.07
C ASN A 341 36.00 4.16 -5.51
N GLY A 342 35.90 5.09 -6.45
CA GLY A 342 35.89 4.80 -7.88
C GLY A 342 34.54 4.37 -8.48
N ILE A 343 34.60 3.96 -9.75
CA ILE A 343 33.51 3.36 -10.53
C ILE A 343 33.99 2.08 -11.22
N GLY A 344 33.11 1.09 -11.34
CA GLY A 344 33.35 -0.15 -12.08
C GLY A 344 32.45 -0.25 -13.32
N LEU A 345 33.00 -0.72 -14.43
CA LEU A 345 32.30 -0.96 -15.68
C LEU A 345 32.52 -2.42 -16.09
N SER A 346 31.43 -3.12 -16.43
CA SER A 346 31.47 -4.51 -16.87
C SER A 346 30.88 -4.65 -18.27
N PHE A 347 31.60 -5.31 -19.16
CA PHE A 347 31.14 -5.66 -20.50
C PHE A 347 30.69 -7.13 -20.50
N ILE A 348 29.40 -7.36 -20.70
CA ILE A 348 28.80 -8.70 -20.69
C ILE A 348 28.31 -9.10 -22.08
N ASN A 349 28.31 -10.40 -22.39
CA ASN A 349 27.75 -10.92 -23.63
C ASN A 349 26.25 -11.24 -23.52
N GLY A 350 25.63 -11.66 -24.64
CA GLY A 350 24.22 -12.05 -24.71
C GLY A 350 23.84 -13.30 -23.90
N LEU A 351 24.80 -13.97 -23.26
CA LEU A 351 24.59 -15.09 -22.33
C LEU A 351 24.80 -14.66 -20.86
N HIS A 352 24.89 -13.36 -20.58
CA HIS A 352 25.14 -12.78 -19.26
C HIS A 352 26.52 -13.12 -18.67
N GLU A 353 27.51 -13.43 -19.50
CA GLU A 353 28.89 -13.66 -19.07
C GLU A 353 29.69 -12.36 -19.10
N GLU A 354 30.42 -12.05 -18.01
CA GLU A 354 31.35 -10.92 -17.92
C GLU A 354 32.62 -11.21 -18.70
N LEU A 355 32.88 -10.41 -19.74
CA LEU A 355 34.04 -10.52 -20.62
C LEU A 355 35.18 -9.60 -20.17
N ILE A 356 34.85 -8.38 -19.75
CA ILE A 356 35.82 -7.36 -19.33
C ILE A 356 35.24 -6.60 -18.15
N TYR A 357 36.04 -6.46 -17.09
CA TYR A 357 35.74 -5.56 -15.99
C TYR A 357 36.83 -4.50 -15.86
N ALA A 358 36.45 -3.23 -15.90
CA ALA A 358 37.33 -2.09 -15.70
C ALA A 358 36.91 -1.30 -14.45
N ARG A 359 37.87 -0.97 -13.59
CA ARG A 359 37.66 -0.20 -12.37
C ARG A 359 38.56 1.01 -12.35
N PHE A 360 37.98 2.17 -12.07
CA PHE A 360 38.65 3.47 -12.02
C PHE A 360 38.51 4.01 -10.61
N GLN A 361 39.59 4.23 -9.87
CA GLN A 361 39.57 4.73 -8.48
C GLN A 361 40.29 6.06 -8.35
N GLY A 362 39.98 6.81 -7.28
CA GLY A 362 40.57 8.12 -7.05
C GLY A 362 40.25 9.12 -8.17
N ILE A 363 39.00 9.15 -8.62
CA ILE A 363 38.59 10.07 -9.69
C ILE A 363 38.39 11.46 -9.10
N VAL A 364 39.03 12.46 -9.69
CA VAL A 364 38.77 13.88 -9.41
C VAL A 364 38.50 14.58 -10.72
N LEU A 365 37.38 15.27 -10.83
CA LEU A 365 36.97 16.01 -12.01
C LEU A 365 36.54 17.42 -11.59
N HIS A 366 37.21 18.42 -12.15
CA HIS A 366 36.87 19.82 -12.05
C HIS A 366 36.33 20.30 -13.39
N VAL A 367 35.13 20.88 -13.37
CA VAL A 367 34.49 21.46 -14.54
C VAL A 367 34.15 22.90 -14.20
N ASN A 368 34.67 23.84 -14.98
CA ASN A 368 34.40 25.25 -14.84
C ASN A 368 33.89 25.81 -16.18
N ARG A 369 32.77 26.51 -16.13
CA ARG A 369 32.25 27.29 -17.26
C ARG A 369 32.21 28.76 -16.88
N GLN A 370 32.95 29.57 -17.63
CA GLN A 370 32.89 31.03 -17.57
C GLN A 370 32.55 31.58 -18.96
N GLY A 371 31.34 32.12 -19.09
CA GLY A 371 30.77 32.62 -20.33
C GLY A 371 30.56 31.50 -21.36
N SER A 372 31.21 31.65 -22.51
CA SER A 372 31.26 30.65 -23.59
C SER A 372 32.42 29.66 -23.45
N THR A 373 33.32 29.85 -22.47
CA THR A 373 34.52 29.04 -22.28
C THR A 373 34.25 27.91 -21.29
N TYR A 374 34.67 26.69 -21.67
CA TYR A 374 34.58 25.48 -20.85
C TYR A 374 35.98 24.96 -20.54
N GLN A 375 36.27 24.75 -19.27
CA GLN A 375 37.51 24.12 -18.82
C GLN A 375 37.15 22.88 -18.01
N ILE A 376 37.67 21.73 -18.42
CA ILE A 376 37.49 20.45 -17.74
C ILE A 376 38.87 19.90 -17.42
N THR A 377 39.14 19.64 -16.15
CA THR A 377 40.39 19.03 -15.69
C THR A 377 40.03 17.81 -14.87
N GLY A 378 40.56 16.64 -15.23
CA GLY A 378 40.25 15.39 -14.55
C GLY A 378 41.48 14.54 -14.31
N SER A 379 41.45 13.75 -13.25
CA SER A 379 42.45 12.74 -12.95
C SER A 379 41.77 11.46 -12.46
N VAL A 380 42.42 10.34 -12.72
CA VAL A 380 42.05 9.02 -12.17
C VAL A 380 43.32 8.45 -11.60
N GLU A 381 43.30 8.11 -10.31
CA GLU A 381 44.47 7.62 -9.59
C GLU A 381 44.83 6.19 -9.99
N VAL A 382 43.84 5.31 -10.11
CA VAL A 382 44.07 3.89 -10.43
C VAL A 382 43.09 3.42 -11.50
N ILE A 383 43.62 2.79 -12.54
CA ILE A 383 42.84 2.09 -13.56
C ILE A 383 43.24 0.62 -13.52
N GLN A 384 42.27 -0.26 -13.24
CA GLN A 384 42.46 -1.70 -13.24
C GLN A 384 41.51 -2.34 -14.25
N VAL A 385 42.04 -3.13 -15.18
CA VAL A 385 41.25 -3.86 -16.18
C VAL A 385 41.52 -5.36 -16.04
N ARG A 386 40.46 -6.15 -15.96
CA ARG A 386 40.49 -7.61 -15.93
C ARG A 386 39.78 -8.16 -17.17
N PHE A 387 40.48 -8.98 -17.94
CA PHE A 387 39.91 -9.76 -19.03
C PHE A 387 39.57 -11.16 -18.52
N ILE A 388 38.36 -11.65 -18.80
CA ILE A 388 37.88 -12.96 -18.37
C ILE A 388 37.72 -13.83 -19.62
N LEU A 389 38.61 -14.82 -19.78
CA LEU A 389 38.59 -15.80 -20.86
C LEU A 389 38.24 -17.18 -20.30
N ARG A 390 37.21 -17.84 -20.83
CA ARG A 390 37.04 -19.30 -20.67
C ARG A 390 37.81 -20.02 -21.77
N GLN A 391 38.65 -20.98 -21.38
CA GLN A 391 39.21 -21.96 -22.31
C GLN A 391 38.06 -22.72 -22.99
N MET A 392 37.98 -22.63 -24.32
CA MET A 392 37.14 -23.53 -25.11
C MET A 392 37.71 -24.95 -25.01
N GLN A 393 36.97 -25.89 -24.43
CA GLN A 393 37.21 -27.31 -24.68
C GLN A 393 36.81 -27.59 -26.13
N ILE A 394 37.81 -27.86 -26.96
CA ILE A 394 37.62 -28.38 -28.31
C ILE A 394 37.32 -29.87 -28.17
N SER A 395 36.08 -30.26 -28.43
CA SER A 395 35.71 -31.67 -28.63
C SER A 395 36.01 -32.05 -30.08
N TYR A 396 36.93 -33.00 -30.27
CA TYR A 396 37.22 -33.63 -31.56
C TYR A 396 36.10 -34.55 -32.03
#